data_AF-A0AAD8X541-F1
#
_entry.id   AF-A0AAD8X541-F1
#
_cell.length_a   1.000
_cell.length_b   1.000
_cell.length_c   1.000
_cell.angle_alpha   90.00
_cell.angle_beta   90.00
_cell.angle_gamma   90.00
#
_symmetry.space_group_name_H-M   'P 1'
#
loop_
_entity.id
_entity.type
_entity.pdbx_description
1 polymer ?
#
loop_
_entity_poly.entity_id
_entity_poly.type
_entity_poly.pdbx_seq_one_letter_code
_entity_poly.pdbx_strand_id
1 'polypeptide(L)'
;MAMATPTGNPIFNRMLNLRNVVKGNLVAGLLRFRQSTVPATKVAAPAVPPACLLGNGSKTVVHVLEVDALLLKCSPPSAAALFPPFFLVAVEAGSFARGLILLAIYPFLRLMTHALCVEAMVMVSFCGLRRDEAARIGRAVLPKHFFKDAACMQALGEAGATTTTTSDVKVAAVSRSFPTVMVEAFLKEYMGFDAVVGREVKAGCRYFAGVIDDGKTYTERLTAALKRAENKNTCNYPKPMIFHDGRLAFTPTPTAALAMYVYFPFAIVLAVVRIAIYTLLPRRVIGAAAALSGVRVRVTGAPPAAPNGENGAAGGRLYACNHRTLLDAIAISSALGKPVFAVTYSLSPLSELLSPIPLLRLTRGRDEDRRRMSSLLARGDVVVCPEGTTCREPYLLRLSPLFAELADEVSPVALDERSTMFYGTSTSPAAKCFDSVFFLMNPRPEYSVHFLEPVPTDNPRGSIEVANQVQGVLAGALGFTPTALTRKDKYLLLAGNEGVVATKRSKAT
;
A
#
# COMPACT_ATOMS: atom_id res chain seq x y z
N MET A 1 -35.92 54.70 11.75
CA MET A 1 -35.00 55.41 12.66
C MET A 1 -33.81 54.50 12.89
N ALA A 2 -32.60 55.01 12.63
CA ALA A 2 -31.41 54.22 12.31
C ALA A 2 -30.90 53.29 13.44
N MET A 3 -30.47 52.09 13.04
CA MET A 3 -29.64 51.19 13.83
C MET A 3 -28.22 51.76 13.98
N ALA A 4 -27.70 51.79 15.21
CA ALA A 4 -26.28 52.00 15.50
C ALA A 4 -25.64 50.66 15.89
N THR A 5 -24.69 50.19 15.09
CA THR A 5 -23.77 49.10 15.40
C THR A 5 -22.57 49.64 16.18
N PRO A 6 -21.99 48.88 17.15
CA PRO A 6 -20.80 49.32 17.85
C PRO A 6 -19.57 49.13 16.97
N THR A 7 -18.82 50.21 16.80
CA THR A 7 -17.56 50.30 16.07
C THR A 7 -16.47 49.49 16.76
N GLY A 8 -16.08 48.37 16.15
CA GLY A 8 -14.90 47.61 16.52
C GLY A 8 -13.64 48.46 16.38
N ASN A 9 -12.84 48.50 17.44
CA ASN A 9 -11.67 49.36 17.58
C ASN A 9 -10.63 49.07 16.47
N PRO A 10 -10.32 50.02 15.56
CA PRO A 10 -9.52 49.78 14.35
C PRO A 10 -8.07 49.38 14.64
N ILE A 11 -7.59 49.65 15.86
CA ILE A 11 -6.26 49.27 16.34
C ILE A 11 -6.19 47.77 16.65
N PHE A 12 -7.26 47.19 17.19
CA PHE A 12 -7.31 45.77 17.55
C PHE A 12 -7.34 44.87 16.30
N ASN A 13 -8.10 45.27 15.28
CA ASN A 13 -8.10 44.58 13.98
C ASN A 13 -6.76 44.71 13.24
N ARG A 14 -6.06 45.84 13.39
CA ARG A 14 -4.68 45.99 12.86
C ARG A 14 -3.67 45.10 13.58
N MET A 15 -3.77 44.92 14.90
CA MET A 15 -2.89 44.00 15.64
C MET A 15 -3.17 42.52 15.33
N LEU A 16 -4.43 42.13 15.12
CA LEU A 16 -4.80 40.77 14.68
C LEU A 16 -4.30 40.47 13.27
N ASN A 17 -4.42 41.42 12.34
CA ASN A 17 -3.86 41.26 10.99
C ASN A 17 -2.33 41.22 11.01
N LEU A 18 -1.66 42.03 11.84
CA LEU A 18 -0.20 41.98 11.98
C LEU A 18 0.25 40.64 12.57
N ARG A 19 -0.48 40.09 13.56
CA ARG A 19 -0.20 38.77 14.15
C ARG A 19 -0.43 37.63 13.16
N ASN A 20 -1.43 37.73 12.29
CA ASN A 20 -1.71 36.75 11.25
C ASN A 20 -0.69 36.83 10.10
N VAL A 21 -0.20 38.03 9.74
CA VAL A 21 0.87 38.23 8.76
C VAL A 21 2.22 37.75 9.31
N VAL A 22 2.53 38.02 10.58
CA VAL A 22 3.76 37.52 11.22
C VAL A 22 3.71 35.99 11.37
N LYS A 23 2.57 35.40 11.76
CA LYS A 23 2.42 33.93 11.77
C LYS A 23 2.44 33.32 10.37
N GLY A 24 1.85 33.96 9.37
CA GLY A 24 1.90 33.54 7.98
C GLY A 24 3.33 33.55 7.42
N ASN A 25 4.10 34.59 7.71
CA ASN A 25 5.49 34.72 7.28
C ASN A 25 6.46 33.83 8.07
N LEU A 26 6.19 33.55 9.35
CA LEU A 26 6.98 32.61 10.15
C LEU A 26 6.72 31.16 9.74
N VAL A 27 5.47 30.81 9.40
CA VAL A 27 5.09 29.48 8.86
C VAL A 27 5.59 29.31 7.42
N ALA A 28 5.53 30.35 6.59
CA ALA A 28 6.15 30.33 5.26
C ALA A 28 7.68 30.27 5.32
N GLY A 29 8.31 30.89 6.34
CA GLY A 29 9.74 30.80 6.62
C GLY A 29 10.17 29.40 7.10
N LEU A 30 9.38 28.76 7.95
CA LEU A 30 9.61 27.38 8.41
C LEU A 30 9.34 26.33 7.32
N LEU A 31 8.41 26.60 6.40
CA LEU A 31 8.18 25.76 5.21
C LEU A 31 9.27 25.94 4.14
N ARG A 32 9.89 27.13 4.04
CA ARG A 32 11.07 27.36 3.18
C ARG A 32 12.33 26.70 3.72
N PHE A 33 12.50 26.56 5.03
CA PHE A 33 13.64 25.84 5.61
C PHE A 33 13.62 24.32 5.41
N ARG A 34 12.52 23.75 4.89
CA ARG A 34 12.43 22.32 4.55
C ARG A 34 12.58 22.04 3.05
N GLN A 35 12.65 23.08 2.21
CA GLN A 35 13.05 22.99 0.82
C GLN A 35 14.50 23.49 0.69
N SER A 36 15.45 22.65 1.09
CA SER A 36 16.84 22.82 0.66
C SER A 36 16.89 22.57 -0.84
N THR A 37 16.75 23.63 -1.63
CA THR A 37 17.14 23.67 -3.03
C THR A 37 18.66 23.45 -3.07
N VAL A 38 19.07 22.23 -3.41
CA VAL A 38 20.42 22.00 -3.95
C VAL A 38 20.53 22.89 -5.20
N PRO A 39 21.61 23.67 -5.37
CA PRO A 39 21.77 24.48 -6.58
C PRO A 39 21.66 23.56 -7.80
N ALA A 40 20.87 23.99 -8.78
CA ALA A 40 20.71 23.27 -10.03
C ALA A 40 22.05 23.24 -10.78
N THR A 41 22.88 22.24 -10.48
CA THR A 41 23.80 21.72 -11.48
C THR A 41 22.91 21.28 -12.64
N LYS A 42 23.17 21.79 -13.85
CA LYS A 42 22.62 21.21 -15.09
C LYS A 42 23.08 19.74 -15.14
N VAL A 43 22.30 18.85 -14.54
CA VAL A 43 22.46 17.41 -14.70
C VAL A 43 22.03 17.15 -16.13
N ALA A 44 23.01 16.78 -16.96
CA ALA A 44 22.76 16.30 -18.31
C ALA A 44 21.64 15.25 -18.26
N ALA A 45 20.73 15.31 -19.24
CA ALA A 45 19.70 14.29 -19.41
C ALA A 45 20.37 12.90 -19.31
N PRO A 46 19.83 11.96 -18.51
CA PRO A 46 20.41 10.63 -18.40
C PRO A 46 20.50 10.03 -19.80
N ALA A 47 21.71 9.65 -20.20
CA ALA A 47 21.96 9.04 -21.49
C ALA A 47 21.05 7.82 -21.66
N VAL A 48 20.29 7.80 -22.77
CA VAL A 48 19.47 6.64 -23.14
C VAL A 48 20.39 5.41 -23.16
N PRO A 49 20.08 4.33 -22.41
CA PRO A 49 20.91 3.13 -22.39
C PRO A 49 21.10 2.59 -23.82
N PRO A 50 22.26 1.99 -24.14
CA PRO A 50 22.55 1.50 -25.48
C PRO A 50 21.50 0.45 -25.89
N ALA A 51 20.70 0.77 -26.91
CA ALA A 51 19.72 -0.13 -27.47
C ALA A 51 20.37 -0.98 -28.56
N CYS A 52 20.42 -2.31 -28.38
CA CYS A 52 20.84 -3.22 -29.45
C CYS A 52 19.62 -3.67 -30.26
N LEU A 53 19.70 -3.55 -31.59
CA LEU A 53 18.71 -4.07 -32.53
C LEU A 53 19.03 -5.54 -32.85
N LEU A 54 18.12 -6.45 -32.52
CA LEU A 54 18.20 -7.85 -32.96
C LEU A 54 17.21 -8.05 -34.10
N GLY A 55 17.72 -8.11 -35.33
CA GLY A 55 16.93 -8.48 -36.51
C GLY A 55 17.07 -9.97 -36.79
N ASN A 56 16.05 -10.76 -36.46
CA ASN A 56 15.80 -12.00 -37.21
C ASN A 56 15.07 -11.59 -38.50
N GLY A 57 15.31 -12.25 -39.64
CA GLY A 57 14.74 -11.90 -40.96
C GLY A 57 13.20 -11.87 -41.11
N SER A 58 12.45 -11.75 -40.01
CA SER A 58 11.03 -11.39 -39.90
C SER A 58 10.90 -9.90 -39.54
N LYS A 59 9.83 -9.23 -39.98
CA LYS A 59 9.53 -7.78 -39.82
C LYS A 59 9.41 -7.23 -38.37
N THR A 60 9.97 -7.90 -37.37
CA THR A 60 9.90 -7.54 -35.94
C THR A 60 11.20 -6.89 -35.50
N VAL A 61 11.14 -5.63 -35.10
CA VAL A 61 12.28 -4.89 -34.57
C VAL A 61 12.30 -5.03 -33.05
N VAL A 62 13.38 -5.55 -32.48
CA VAL A 62 13.53 -5.71 -31.03
C VAL A 62 14.48 -4.66 -30.48
N HIS A 63 14.00 -3.79 -29.58
CA HIS A 63 14.85 -2.88 -28.81
C HIS A 63 15.20 -3.49 -27.46
N VAL A 64 16.48 -3.74 -27.22
CA VAL A 64 16.99 -4.30 -25.96
C VAL A 64 17.55 -3.18 -25.09
N LEU A 65 16.98 -2.95 -23.91
CA LEU A 65 17.35 -1.85 -23.02
C LEU A 65 17.96 -2.34 -21.70
N GLU A 66 19.14 -1.85 -21.34
CA GLU A 66 19.72 -2.06 -20.01
C GLU A 66 19.03 -1.16 -18.97
N VAL A 67 18.28 -1.77 -18.04
CA VAL A 67 17.37 -1.04 -17.15
C VAL A 67 17.97 -0.69 -15.79
N ASP A 68 19.18 -1.14 -15.46
CA ASP A 68 19.77 -0.92 -14.13
C ASP A 68 19.94 0.57 -13.81
N ALA A 69 20.39 1.36 -14.79
CA ALA A 69 20.50 2.81 -14.68
C ALA A 69 19.12 3.48 -14.49
N LEU A 70 18.06 2.89 -15.07
CA LEU A 70 16.69 3.38 -14.94
C LEU A 70 16.07 3.03 -13.59
N LEU A 71 16.39 1.86 -13.05
CA LEU A 71 15.87 1.39 -11.76
C LEU A 71 16.55 2.06 -10.57
N LEU A 72 17.85 2.38 -10.68
CA LEU A 72 18.66 2.86 -9.55
C LEU A 72 19.33 4.22 -9.76
N LYS A 73 19.05 4.94 -10.86
CA LYS A 73 19.60 6.27 -11.24
C LYS A 73 21.13 6.34 -11.44
N CYS A 74 21.88 5.29 -11.13
CA CYS A 74 23.34 5.23 -11.26
C CYS A 74 23.77 3.94 -11.95
N SER A 75 24.81 4.04 -12.80
CA SER A 75 25.45 2.88 -13.44
C SER A 75 26.98 3.00 -13.37
N PRO A 76 27.72 2.00 -12.84
CA PRO A 76 27.21 0.83 -12.13
C PRO A 76 26.59 1.20 -10.77
N PRO A 77 25.55 0.48 -10.30
CA PRO A 77 24.92 0.79 -9.04
C PRO A 77 25.84 0.48 -7.85
N SER A 78 25.92 1.41 -6.90
CA SER A 78 26.69 1.21 -5.67
C SER A 78 26.04 0.17 -4.76
N ALA A 79 26.80 -0.43 -3.84
CA ALA A 79 26.25 -1.33 -2.81
C ALA A 79 25.12 -0.66 -1.99
N ALA A 80 25.16 0.67 -1.80
CA ALA A 80 24.11 1.41 -1.13
C ALA A 80 22.81 1.49 -1.95
N ALA A 81 22.89 1.55 -3.28
CA ALA A 81 21.73 1.55 -4.17
C ALA A 81 21.13 0.14 -4.35
N LEU A 82 21.97 -0.90 -4.34
CA LEU A 82 21.53 -2.29 -4.42
C LEU A 82 20.91 -2.80 -3.10
N PHE A 83 21.35 -2.28 -1.96
CA PHE A 83 20.93 -2.79 -0.65
C PHE A 83 19.40 -2.79 -0.43
N PRO A 84 18.64 -1.70 -0.67
CA PRO A 84 17.20 -1.67 -0.39
C PRO A 84 16.36 -2.77 -1.05
N PRO A 85 16.45 -3.02 -2.38
CA PRO A 85 15.66 -4.09 -3.00
C PRO A 85 16.04 -5.49 -2.51
N PHE A 86 17.33 -5.77 -2.27
CA PHE A 86 17.76 -7.06 -1.70
C PHE A 86 17.33 -7.22 -0.24
N PHE A 87 17.36 -6.14 0.54
CA PHE A 87 16.88 -6.11 1.92
C PHE A 87 15.38 -6.34 2.01
N LEU A 88 14.60 -5.74 1.10
CA LEU A 88 13.16 -5.99 1.00
C LEU A 88 12.89 -7.47 0.73
N VAL A 89 13.60 -8.11 -0.21
CA VAL A 89 13.45 -9.56 -0.43
C VAL A 89 13.82 -10.35 0.83
N ALA A 90 14.92 -10.01 1.49
CA ALA A 90 15.40 -10.70 2.68
C ALA A 90 14.37 -10.67 3.83
N VAL A 91 13.78 -9.50 4.11
CA VAL A 91 12.80 -9.32 5.19
C VAL A 91 11.42 -9.83 4.79
N GLU A 92 10.95 -9.47 3.59
CA GLU A 92 9.56 -9.63 3.19
C GLU A 92 9.21 -11.05 2.72
N ALA A 93 10.14 -11.68 1.99
CA ALA A 93 10.00 -13.06 1.52
C ALA A 93 10.61 -14.05 2.52
N GLY A 94 11.69 -13.64 3.21
CA GLY A 94 12.40 -14.44 4.21
C GLY A 94 11.94 -14.11 5.63
N SER A 95 12.78 -13.42 6.38
CA SER A 95 12.54 -13.09 7.78
C SER A 95 13.32 -11.86 8.22
N PHE A 96 12.90 -11.25 9.34
CA PHE A 96 13.67 -10.18 9.98
C PHE A 96 15.09 -10.62 10.35
N ALA A 97 15.32 -11.91 10.69
CA ALA A 97 16.66 -12.41 10.95
C ALA A 97 17.55 -12.39 9.69
N ARG A 98 17.01 -12.74 8.53
CA ARG A 98 17.73 -12.69 7.25
C ARG A 98 18.12 -11.26 6.87
N GLY A 99 17.20 -10.30 7.05
CA GLY A 99 17.52 -8.89 6.86
C GLY A 99 18.63 -8.39 7.80
N LEU A 100 18.67 -8.89 9.05
CA LEU A 100 19.69 -8.53 10.02
C LEU A 100 21.07 -9.07 9.60
N ILE A 101 21.12 -10.31 9.08
CA ILE A 101 22.35 -10.89 8.51
C ILE A 101 22.85 -10.04 7.33
N LEU A 102 21.96 -9.64 6.43
CA LEU A 102 22.34 -8.79 5.29
C LEU A 102 22.88 -7.43 5.75
N LEU A 103 22.24 -6.82 6.76
CA LEU A 103 22.70 -5.57 7.36
C LEU A 103 24.06 -5.72 8.05
N ALA A 104 24.30 -6.84 8.76
CA ALA A 104 25.56 -7.11 9.44
C ALA A 104 26.73 -7.29 8.46
N ILE A 105 26.47 -7.86 7.28
CA ILE A 105 27.48 -8.06 6.23
C ILE A 105 27.68 -6.79 5.37
N TYR A 106 26.73 -5.85 5.37
CA TYR A 106 26.79 -4.61 4.59
C TYR A 106 28.13 -3.83 4.62
N PRO A 107 28.81 -3.60 5.77
CA PRO A 107 30.12 -2.94 5.76
C PRO A 107 31.16 -3.68 4.91
N PHE A 108 31.13 -5.01 4.88
CA PHE A 108 31.99 -5.82 4.01
C PHE A 108 31.55 -5.73 2.55
N LEU A 109 30.25 -5.71 2.26
CA LEU A 109 29.73 -5.55 0.88
C LEU A 109 30.22 -4.27 0.21
N ARG A 110 30.46 -3.20 0.98
CA ARG A 110 31.01 -1.94 0.47
C ARG A 110 32.45 -2.05 -0.03
N LEU A 111 33.19 -3.08 0.41
CA LEU A 111 34.59 -3.31 0.03
C LEU A 111 34.71 -4.29 -1.15
N MET A 112 33.61 -4.94 -1.55
CA MET A 112 33.61 -5.95 -2.60
C MET A 112 33.46 -5.33 -3.99
N THR A 113 33.88 -6.08 -5.02
CA THR A 113 33.57 -5.73 -6.41
C THR A 113 32.06 -5.84 -6.65
N HIS A 114 31.54 -5.15 -7.68
CA HIS A 114 30.11 -5.18 -8.02
C HIS A 114 29.57 -6.62 -8.22
N ALA A 115 30.34 -7.49 -8.88
CA ALA A 115 29.94 -8.87 -9.11
C ALA A 115 29.79 -9.65 -7.79
N LEU A 116 30.82 -9.61 -6.94
CA LEU A 116 30.83 -10.30 -5.65
C LEU A 116 29.80 -9.72 -4.66
N CYS A 117 29.58 -8.40 -4.69
CA CYS A 117 28.55 -7.74 -3.90
C CYS A 117 27.17 -8.28 -4.26
N VAL A 118 26.84 -8.36 -5.55
CA VAL A 118 25.55 -8.90 -6.00
C VAL A 118 25.42 -10.38 -5.67
N GLU A 119 26.47 -11.18 -5.86
CA GLU A 119 26.48 -12.61 -5.48
C GLU A 119 26.23 -12.81 -3.98
N ALA A 120 26.91 -12.03 -3.13
CA ALA A 120 26.71 -12.09 -1.68
C ALA A 120 25.29 -11.65 -1.28
N MET A 121 24.76 -10.57 -1.88
CA MET A 121 23.38 -10.13 -1.65
C MET A 121 22.36 -11.18 -2.11
N VAL A 122 22.57 -11.81 -3.27
CA VAL A 122 21.71 -12.90 -3.77
C VAL A 122 21.77 -14.10 -2.84
N MET A 123 22.96 -14.48 -2.38
CA MET A 123 23.12 -15.58 -1.43
C MET A 123 22.31 -15.34 -0.16
N VAL A 124 22.49 -14.18 0.49
CA VAL A 124 21.78 -13.89 1.74
C VAL A 124 20.27 -13.74 1.52
N SER A 125 19.84 -13.07 0.45
CA SER A 125 18.41 -12.81 0.20
C SER A 125 17.64 -14.03 -0.32
N PHE A 126 18.26 -14.88 -1.13
CA PHE A 126 17.58 -16.00 -1.82
C PHE A 126 17.89 -17.38 -1.28
N CYS A 127 19.00 -17.63 -0.57
CA CYS A 127 19.32 -18.98 -0.09
C CYS A 127 18.17 -19.54 0.80
N GLY A 128 17.66 -20.72 0.45
CA GLY A 128 16.54 -21.36 1.15
C GLY A 128 15.19 -20.62 1.03
N LEU A 129 15.06 -19.64 0.13
CA LEU A 129 13.82 -18.90 -0.07
C LEU A 129 12.84 -19.70 -0.94
N ARG A 130 11.55 -19.73 -0.56
CA ARG A 130 10.51 -20.35 -1.38
C ARG A 130 10.28 -19.56 -2.67
N ARG A 131 10.15 -20.27 -3.79
CA ARG A 131 9.93 -19.65 -5.11
C ARG A 131 8.65 -18.80 -5.16
N ASP A 132 7.57 -19.33 -4.59
CA ASP A 132 6.26 -18.66 -4.53
C ASP A 132 6.34 -17.32 -3.78
N GLU A 133 7.10 -17.28 -2.67
CA GLU A 133 7.27 -16.07 -1.85
C GLU A 133 8.12 -15.02 -2.54
N ALA A 134 9.22 -15.42 -3.18
CA ALA A 134 10.05 -14.49 -3.96
C ALA A 134 9.24 -13.85 -5.10
N ALA A 135 8.46 -14.66 -5.84
CA ALA A 135 7.61 -14.17 -6.90
C ALA A 135 6.49 -13.24 -6.39
N ARG A 136 5.91 -13.54 -5.22
CA ARG A 136 4.95 -12.66 -4.54
C ARG A 136 5.57 -11.31 -4.21
N ILE A 137 6.77 -11.28 -3.61
CA ILE A 137 7.45 -10.02 -3.26
C ILE A 137 7.85 -9.21 -4.50
N GLY A 138 8.28 -9.89 -5.57
CA GLY A 138 8.53 -9.28 -6.88
C GLY A 138 7.31 -8.55 -7.46
N ARG A 139 6.10 -9.08 -7.25
CA ARG A 139 4.83 -8.43 -7.68
C ARG A 139 4.27 -7.43 -6.66
N ALA A 140 4.43 -7.68 -5.37
CA ALA A 140 3.66 -6.98 -4.34
C ALA A 140 4.40 -5.87 -3.60
N VAL A 141 5.74 -5.92 -3.56
CA VAL A 141 6.54 -4.99 -2.73
C VAL A 141 7.55 -4.22 -3.55
N LEU A 142 8.33 -4.92 -4.40
CA LEU A 142 9.39 -4.29 -5.18
C LEU A 142 8.91 -3.22 -6.16
N PRO A 143 7.72 -3.31 -6.80
CA PRO A 143 7.22 -2.26 -7.68
C PRO A 143 7.16 -0.89 -6.99
N LYS A 144 6.78 -0.83 -5.71
CA LYS A 144 6.76 0.43 -4.95
C LYS A 144 8.13 1.06 -4.78
N HIS A 145 9.15 0.24 -4.62
CA HIS A 145 10.51 0.74 -4.51
C HIS A 145 10.99 1.25 -5.87
N PHE A 146 10.86 0.45 -6.93
CA PHE A 146 11.29 0.85 -8.26
C PHE A 146 10.50 2.04 -8.81
N PHE A 147 9.20 2.17 -8.53
CA PHE A 147 8.40 3.31 -8.98
C PHE A 147 8.87 4.66 -8.39
N LYS A 148 9.40 4.67 -7.16
CA LYS A 148 9.97 5.89 -6.55
C LYS A 148 11.25 6.35 -7.24
N ASP A 149 12.01 5.42 -7.82
CA ASP A 149 13.32 5.68 -8.43
C ASP A 149 13.28 5.71 -9.97
N ALA A 150 12.27 5.12 -10.60
CA ALA A 150 12.09 5.05 -12.06
C ALA A 150 11.49 6.32 -12.70
N ALA A 151 11.64 7.50 -12.08
CA ALA A 151 11.13 8.79 -12.58
C ALA A 151 11.63 9.16 -14.00
N CYS A 152 12.62 8.43 -14.53
CA CYS A 152 13.20 8.64 -15.86
C CYS A 152 12.31 8.15 -17.02
N MET A 153 11.36 7.24 -16.79
CA MET A 153 10.61 6.59 -17.89
C MET A 153 9.39 7.36 -18.41
N GLN A 154 8.88 8.37 -17.68
CA GLN A 154 7.85 9.27 -18.23
C GLN A 154 8.33 9.95 -19.52
N ALA A 155 9.61 10.33 -19.58
CA ALA A 155 10.22 10.91 -20.78
C ALA A 155 10.40 9.91 -21.95
N LEU A 156 10.57 8.61 -21.65
CA LEU A 156 10.65 7.55 -22.68
C LEU A 156 9.27 7.13 -23.20
N GLY A 157 8.23 7.18 -22.35
CA GLY A 157 6.85 6.95 -22.77
C GLY A 157 6.35 7.99 -23.77
N GLU A 158 6.76 9.26 -23.60
CA GLU A 158 6.45 10.34 -24.54
C GLU A 158 7.19 10.18 -25.88
N ALA A 159 8.42 9.64 -25.87
CA ALA A 159 9.17 9.32 -27.10
C ALA A 159 8.64 8.05 -27.81
N GLY A 160 8.12 7.07 -27.07
CA GLY A 160 7.52 5.86 -27.62
C GLY A 160 6.11 6.06 -28.19
N ALA A 161 5.38 7.06 -27.69
CA ALA A 161 4.06 7.44 -28.19
C ALA A 161 4.10 8.09 -29.59
N THR A 162 5.28 8.47 -30.10
CA THR A 162 5.46 9.07 -31.43
C THR A 162 5.82 8.09 -32.55
N THR A 163 5.92 6.78 -32.25
CA THR A 163 6.24 5.74 -33.25
C THR A 163 5.01 4.87 -33.56
N THR A 164 3.99 5.49 -34.13
CA THR A 164 2.99 4.80 -34.94
C THR A 164 3.59 4.47 -36.32
N THR A 165 4.40 3.42 -36.39
CA THR A 165 4.86 2.86 -37.67
C THR A 165 4.74 1.34 -37.66
N THR A 166 3.63 0.85 -38.25
CA THR A 166 3.45 -0.35 -39.12
C THR A 166 4.35 -1.60 -38.99
N SER A 167 5.09 -1.77 -37.90
CA SER A 167 5.96 -2.91 -37.60
C SER A 167 5.80 -3.27 -36.13
N ASP A 168 5.72 -4.57 -35.83
CA ASP A 168 5.69 -5.08 -34.46
C ASP A 168 7.04 -4.78 -33.79
N VAL A 169 7.13 -3.62 -33.13
CA VAL A 169 8.31 -3.24 -32.35
C VAL A 169 8.17 -3.86 -30.95
N LYS A 170 9.04 -4.81 -30.60
CA LYS A 170 9.09 -5.41 -29.26
C LYS A 170 10.18 -4.75 -28.43
N VAL A 171 9.88 -4.39 -27.19
CA VAL A 171 10.86 -3.80 -26.26
C VAL A 171 11.20 -4.80 -25.16
N ALA A 172 12.47 -5.16 -25.06
CA ALA A 172 12.98 -6.07 -24.05
C ALA A 172 13.85 -5.35 -23.00
N ALA A 173 13.57 -5.58 -21.73
CA ALA A 173 14.36 -5.06 -20.62
C ALA A 173 15.41 -6.06 -20.12
N VAL A 174 16.55 -5.52 -19.73
CA VAL A 174 17.74 -6.30 -19.33
C VAL A 174 18.30 -5.76 -18.05
N SER A 175 18.39 -6.61 -17.03
CA SER A 175 19.05 -6.23 -15.77
C SER A 175 20.31 -7.06 -15.56
N ARG A 176 21.44 -6.35 -15.39
CA ARG A 176 22.72 -6.97 -15.02
C ARG A 176 22.92 -7.03 -13.52
N SER A 177 22.10 -6.35 -12.72
CA SER A 177 22.28 -6.27 -11.27
C SER A 177 21.23 -7.08 -10.51
N PHE A 178 20.04 -7.23 -11.07
CA PHE A 178 18.93 -7.89 -10.40
C PHE A 178 18.57 -9.24 -11.00
N PRO A 179 18.22 -10.22 -10.14
CA PRO A 179 17.52 -11.42 -10.56
C PRO A 179 16.22 -11.12 -11.32
N THR A 180 15.89 -11.93 -12.34
CA THR A 180 14.66 -11.79 -13.14
C THR A 180 13.42 -11.69 -12.25
N VAL A 181 13.32 -12.56 -11.23
CA VAL A 181 12.19 -12.62 -10.28
C VAL A 181 11.94 -11.33 -9.51
N MET A 182 12.93 -10.44 -9.38
CA MET A 182 12.79 -9.17 -8.66
C MET A 182 12.19 -8.06 -9.52
N VAL A 183 12.50 -8.04 -10.82
CA VAL A 183 12.20 -6.89 -11.71
C VAL A 183 11.16 -7.20 -12.78
N GLU A 184 10.94 -8.48 -13.10
CA GLU A 184 10.06 -8.92 -14.19
C GLU A 184 8.63 -8.38 -14.06
N ALA A 185 8.02 -8.54 -12.88
CA ALA A 185 6.66 -8.08 -12.65
C ALA A 185 6.52 -6.56 -12.84
N PHE A 186 7.43 -5.78 -12.23
CA PHE A 186 7.43 -4.32 -12.37
C PHE A 186 7.54 -3.89 -13.83
N LEU A 187 8.53 -4.43 -14.55
CA LEU A 187 8.83 -4.02 -15.91
C LEU A 187 7.74 -4.47 -16.91
N LYS A 188 7.14 -5.65 -16.73
CA LYS A 188 6.06 -6.13 -17.60
C LYS A 188 4.72 -5.47 -17.29
N GLU A 189 4.32 -5.42 -16.03
CA GLU A 189 2.98 -5.02 -15.61
C GLU A 189 2.82 -3.50 -15.52
N TYR A 190 3.86 -2.77 -15.13
CA TYR A 190 3.79 -1.32 -14.92
C TYR A 190 4.48 -0.52 -16.02
N MET A 191 5.60 -1.00 -16.58
CA MET A 191 6.37 -0.26 -17.59
C MET A 191 6.10 -0.69 -19.03
N GLY A 192 5.46 -1.85 -19.25
CA GLY A 192 5.03 -2.28 -20.57
C GLY A 192 6.03 -3.09 -21.38
N PHE A 193 7.20 -3.45 -20.85
CA PHE A 193 8.19 -4.28 -21.56
C PHE A 193 7.61 -5.65 -21.96
N ASP A 194 7.92 -6.11 -23.17
CA ASP A 194 7.42 -7.38 -23.73
C ASP A 194 8.16 -8.57 -23.16
N ALA A 195 9.48 -8.46 -23.09
CA ALA A 195 10.37 -9.44 -22.48
C ALA A 195 11.22 -8.77 -21.40
N VAL A 196 11.54 -9.52 -20.34
CA VAL A 196 12.44 -9.06 -19.28
C VAL A 196 13.40 -10.20 -18.98
N VAL A 197 14.69 -9.89 -18.96
CA VAL A 197 15.75 -10.84 -18.62
C VAL A 197 16.66 -10.22 -17.58
N GLY A 198 16.70 -10.79 -16.38
CA GLY A 198 17.67 -10.46 -15.34
C GLY A 198 18.72 -11.56 -15.18
N ARG A 199 19.44 -11.52 -14.05
CA ARG A 199 20.24 -12.67 -13.61
C ARG A 199 19.34 -13.83 -13.21
N GLU A 200 19.81 -15.05 -13.39
CA GLU A 200 19.08 -16.23 -12.91
C GLU A 200 19.68 -16.72 -11.60
N VAL A 201 18.80 -17.10 -10.67
CA VAL A 201 19.20 -17.67 -9.38
C VAL A 201 18.88 -19.15 -9.43
N LYS A 202 19.89 -20.00 -9.23
CA LYS A 202 19.75 -21.45 -9.21
C LYS A 202 18.63 -21.84 -8.25
N ALA A 203 17.68 -22.61 -8.76
CA ALA A 203 16.51 -23.03 -8.00
C ALA A 203 16.31 -24.55 -8.10
N GLY A 204 16.01 -25.18 -6.96
CA GLY A 204 15.46 -26.52 -6.94
C GLY A 204 13.94 -26.53 -7.21
N CYS A 205 13.27 -27.65 -6.92
CA CYS A 205 11.83 -27.77 -7.15
C CYS A 205 11.00 -26.73 -6.39
N ARG A 206 11.41 -26.33 -5.18
CA ARG A 206 10.60 -25.43 -4.32
C ARG A 206 11.35 -24.25 -3.72
N TYR A 207 12.68 -24.32 -3.64
CA TYR A 207 13.53 -23.34 -2.98
C TYR A 207 14.65 -22.85 -3.91
N PHE A 208 15.06 -21.60 -3.72
CA PHE A 208 16.28 -21.06 -4.32
C PHE A 208 17.52 -21.51 -3.56
N ALA A 209 18.59 -21.81 -4.29
CA ALA A 209 19.88 -22.19 -3.72
C ALA A 209 20.70 -20.97 -3.26
N GLY A 210 20.38 -19.76 -3.78
CA GLY A 210 21.12 -18.53 -3.47
C GLY A 210 22.40 -18.34 -4.29
N VAL A 211 22.60 -19.15 -5.33
CA VAL A 211 23.75 -19.02 -6.25
C VAL A 211 23.24 -18.51 -7.59
N ILE A 212 23.94 -17.56 -8.19
CA ILE A 212 23.64 -17.09 -9.54
C ILE A 212 24.03 -18.19 -10.52
N ASP A 213 23.11 -18.55 -11.41
CA ASP A 213 23.31 -19.54 -12.48
C ASP A 213 23.01 -18.87 -13.80
N ASP A 214 24.00 -18.15 -14.33
CA ASP A 214 23.90 -17.46 -15.61
C ASP A 214 24.05 -18.41 -16.83
N GLY A 215 23.92 -19.73 -16.63
CA GLY A 215 24.11 -20.78 -17.63
C GLY A 215 23.15 -20.72 -18.85
N LYS A 216 23.75 -20.95 -20.03
CA LYS A 216 23.29 -20.72 -21.43
C LYS A 216 23.13 -19.24 -21.84
N THR A 217 23.61 -18.97 -23.05
CA THR A 217 23.83 -17.66 -23.66
C THR A 217 22.60 -16.77 -23.46
N TYR A 218 22.79 -15.63 -22.80
CA TYR A 218 21.79 -14.60 -22.52
C TYR A 218 20.82 -14.31 -23.70
N THR A 219 21.31 -14.41 -24.94
CA THR A 219 20.56 -14.30 -26.19
C THR A 219 19.48 -15.38 -26.38
N GLU A 220 19.73 -16.62 -26.00
CA GLU A 220 18.73 -17.71 -26.07
C GLU A 220 17.56 -17.44 -25.13
N ARG A 221 17.86 -16.97 -23.91
CA ARG A 221 16.84 -16.63 -22.90
C ARG A 221 16.00 -15.44 -23.35
N LEU A 222 16.63 -14.42 -23.89
CA LEU A 222 15.95 -13.27 -24.49
C LEU A 222 15.03 -13.72 -25.64
N THR A 223 15.53 -14.58 -26.52
CA THR A 223 14.74 -15.12 -27.64
C THR A 223 13.55 -15.94 -27.15
N ALA A 224 13.74 -16.78 -26.14
CA ALA A 224 12.66 -17.57 -25.53
C ALA A 224 11.61 -16.67 -24.85
N ALA A 225 12.04 -15.60 -24.16
CA ALA A 225 11.15 -14.63 -23.53
C ALA A 225 10.33 -13.86 -24.59
N LEU A 226 10.95 -13.48 -25.71
CA LEU A 226 10.28 -12.77 -26.82
C LEU A 226 9.27 -13.63 -27.57
N LYS A 227 9.53 -14.94 -27.71
CA LYS A 227 8.56 -15.90 -28.24
C LYS A 227 7.33 -16.04 -27.34
N ARG A 228 7.51 -16.04 -26.01
CA ARG A 228 6.39 -16.07 -25.06
C ARG A 228 5.58 -14.76 -25.04
N ALA A 229 6.18 -13.66 -25.48
CA ALA A 229 5.57 -12.34 -25.48
C ALA A 229 4.67 -12.05 -26.69
N GLU A 230 4.45 -13.03 -27.59
CA GLU A 230 3.67 -12.85 -28.83
C GLU A 230 2.19 -12.49 -28.63
N ASN A 231 1.66 -12.56 -27.40
CA ASN A 231 0.33 -12.04 -27.08
C ASN A 231 0.44 -10.88 -26.09
N LYS A 232 0.25 -9.63 -26.55
CA LYS A 232 0.08 -8.52 -25.61
C LYS A 232 -1.04 -7.55 -25.98
N ASN A 233 -1.81 -7.23 -24.93
CA ASN A 233 -2.90 -6.28 -24.89
C ASN A 233 -2.41 -4.83 -25.07
N THR A 234 -3.20 -4.06 -25.81
CA THR A 234 -3.13 -2.61 -25.97
C THR A 234 -3.46 -1.91 -24.64
N CYS A 235 -2.45 -1.62 -23.83
CA CYS A 235 -2.61 -0.82 -22.61
C CYS A 235 -1.67 0.39 -22.66
N ASN A 236 -2.13 1.53 -22.17
CA ASN A 236 -1.26 2.69 -21.97
C ASN A 236 -0.33 2.43 -20.78
N TYR A 237 0.96 2.70 -20.99
CA TYR A 237 2.02 2.60 -19.98
C TYR A 237 2.68 3.98 -19.80
N PRO A 238 3.25 4.29 -18.62
CA PRO A 238 3.30 3.46 -17.43
C PRO A 238 1.95 3.37 -16.70
N LYS A 239 1.61 2.20 -16.16
CA LYS A 239 0.41 2.05 -15.31
C LYS A 239 0.70 2.63 -13.92
N PRO A 240 -0.26 3.35 -13.30
CA PRO A 240 -0.10 3.81 -11.93
C PRO A 240 -0.01 2.63 -10.97
N MET A 241 0.81 2.77 -9.93
CA MET A 241 0.90 1.76 -8.89
C MET A 241 -0.24 1.92 -7.88
N ILE A 242 -1.27 1.09 -8.02
CA ILE A 242 -2.47 1.11 -7.18
C ILE A 242 -2.34 0.14 -5.99
N PHE A 243 -1.68 -1.00 -6.20
CA PHE A 243 -1.59 -2.06 -5.20
C PHE A 243 -0.17 -2.26 -4.69
N HIS A 244 -0.05 -2.40 -3.37
CA HIS A 244 1.20 -2.68 -2.66
C HIS A 244 0.91 -3.44 -1.36
N ASP A 245 1.78 -4.38 -0.99
CA ASP A 245 1.63 -5.18 0.23
C ASP A 245 2.94 -5.51 0.97
N GLY A 246 3.86 -4.54 1.04
CA GLY A 246 5.05 -4.61 1.90
C GLY A 246 4.75 -4.23 3.35
N ARG A 247 5.50 -4.81 4.29
CA ARG A 247 5.50 -4.50 5.72
C ARG A 247 6.34 -3.28 6.06
N LEU A 248 7.34 -2.92 5.26
CA LEU A 248 8.16 -1.74 5.57
C LEU A 248 7.54 -0.47 4.97
N ALA A 249 7.37 0.55 5.81
CA ALA A 249 6.79 1.83 5.40
C ALA A 249 7.79 2.83 4.82
N PHE A 250 9.08 2.50 4.87
CA PHE A 250 10.19 3.34 4.44
C PHE A 250 11.06 2.59 3.44
N THR A 251 11.89 3.33 2.69
CA THR A 251 12.93 2.72 1.85
C THR A 251 14.07 2.26 2.75
N PRO A 252 14.41 0.95 2.82
CA PRO A 252 15.37 0.45 3.79
C PRO A 252 16.80 0.70 3.34
N THR A 253 17.25 1.96 3.45
CA THR A 253 18.69 2.25 3.40
C THR A 253 19.39 1.54 4.57
N PRO A 254 20.70 1.25 4.50
CA PRO A 254 21.41 0.59 5.58
C PRO A 254 21.25 1.28 6.94
N THR A 255 21.26 2.62 6.96
CA THR A 255 21.04 3.43 8.16
C THR A 255 19.61 3.34 8.68
N ALA A 256 18.61 3.39 7.79
CA ALA A 256 17.22 3.26 8.18
C ALA A 256 16.88 1.83 8.65
N ALA A 257 17.47 0.81 8.01
CA ALA A 257 17.37 -0.59 8.43
C ALA A 257 17.99 -0.79 9.81
N LEU A 258 19.17 -0.21 10.08
CA LEU A 258 19.78 -0.24 11.41
C LEU A 258 18.88 0.41 12.46
N ALA A 259 18.35 1.60 12.18
CA ALA A 259 17.41 2.27 13.08
C ALA A 259 16.16 1.43 13.36
N MET A 260 15.63 0.75 12.33
CA MET A 260 14.52 -0.19 12.48
C MET A 260 14.88 -1.35 13.42
N TYR A 261 16.03 -2.01 13.26
CA TYR A 261 16.42 -3.12 14.12
C TYR A 261 16.70 -2.70 15.56
N VAL A 262 17.31 -1.53 15.78
CA VAL A 262 17.52 -0.97 17.12
C VAL A 262 16.18 -0.72 17.81
N TYR A 263 15.20 -0.22 17.06
CA TYR A 263 13.86 0.05 17.58
C TYR A 263 12.99 -1.21 17.74
N PHE A 264 13.20 -2.24 16.92
CA PHE A 264 12.37 -3.45 16.85
C PHE A 264 12.03 -4.11 18.20
N PRO A 265 12.98 -4.34 19.13
CA PRO A 265 12.63 -4.92 20.44
C PRO A 265 11.71 -3.99 21.26
N PHE A 266 11.96 -2.68 21.25
CA PHE A 266 11.09 -1.69 21.90
C PHE A 266 9.71 -1.65 21.25
N ALA A 267 9.64 -1.81 19.93
CA ALA A 267 8.41 -1.84 19.16
C ALA A 267 7.47 -2.97 19.62
N ILE A 268 8.03 -4.16 19.89
CA ILE A 268 7.26 -5.32 20.37
C ILE A 268 6.66 -5.02 21.75
N VAL A 269 7.47 -4.52 22.69
CA VAL A 269 7.00 -4.16 24.03
C VAL A 269 5.93 -3.07 23.95
N LEU A 270 6.14 -2.05 23.13
CA LEU A 270 5.20 -0.95 22.95
C LEU A 270 3.88 -1.42 22.35
N ALA A 271 3.91 -2.36 21.40
CA ALA A 271 2.71 -2.96 20.84
C ALA A 271 1.91 -3.73 21.90
N VAL A 272 2.57 -4.52 22.76
CA VAL A 272 1.90 -5.22 23.87
C VAL A 272 1.24 -4.24 24.83
N VAL A 273 1.96 -3.19 25.25
CA VAL A 273 1.41 -2.14 26.13
C VAL A 273 0.21 -1.46 25.49
N ARG A 274 0.29 -1.12 24.19
CA ARG A 274 -0.81 -0.49 23.46
C ARG A 274 -2.02 -1.40 23.30
N ILE A 275 -1.82 -2.70 23.02
CA ILE A 275 -2.93 -3.66 22.99
C ILE A 275 -3.59 -3.76 24.36
N ALA A 276 -2.81 -3.81 25.44
CA ALA A 276 -3.33 -3.81 26.81
C ALA A 276 -4.14 -2.54 27.12
N ILE A 277 -3.70 -1.36 26.65
CA ILE A 277 -4.46 -0.11 26.78
C ILE A 277 -5.87 -0.24 26.16
N TYR A 278 -5.98 -0.77 24.94
CA TYR A 278 -7.28 -0.88 24.26
C TYR A 278 -8.17 -2.02 24.76
N THR A 279 -7.61 -3.04 25.42
CA THR A 279 -8.33 -4.24 25.85
C THR A 279 -8.67 -4.25 27.34
N LEU A 280 -7.80 -3.71 28.19
CA LEU A 280 -7.92 -3.79 29.65
C LEU A 280 -8.43 -2.50 30.30
N LEU A 281 -8.20 -1.34 29.70
CA LEU A 281 -8.55 -0.07 30.34
C LEU A 281 -10.02 0.35 30.09
N PRO A 282 -10.66 1.04 31.04
CA PRO A 282 -11.96 1.66 30.82
C PRO A 282 -11.92 2.71 29.70
N ARG A 283 -12.98 2.77 28.88
CA ARG A 283 -13.06 3.66 27.70
C ARG A 283 -12.73 5.12 27.96
N ARG A 284 -13.05 5.63 29.15
CA ARG A 284 -12.80 7.01 29.56
C ARG A 284 -11.32 7.37 29.59
N VAL A 285 -10.43 6.40 29.83
CA VAL A 285 -8.98 6.63 29.96
C VAL A 285 -8.18 6.13 28.76
N ILE A 286 -8.77 5.30 27.88
CA ILE A 286 -8.09 4.75 26.69
C ILE A 286 -7.46 5.86 25.86
N GLY A 287 -8.19 6.94 25.56
CA GLY A 287 -7.68 8.03 24.73
C GLY A 287 -6.42 8.68 25.30
N ALA A 288 -6.41 9.00 26.59
CA ALA A 288 -5.27 9.60 27.26
C ALA A 288 -4.08 8.62 27.36
N ALA A 289 -4.33 7.36 27.74
CA ALA A 289 -3.29 6.34 27.82
C ALA A 289 -2.67 6.02 26.45
N ALA A 290 -3.50 5.91 25.41
CA ALA A 290 -3.04 5.71 24.03
C ALA A 290 -2.17 6.89 23.57
N ALA A 291 -2.58 8.13 23.86
CA ALA A 291 -1.79 9.34 23.56
C ALA A 291 -0.45 9.36 24.28
N LEU A 292 -0.40 8.99 25.57
CA LEU A 292 0.85 8.87 26.35
C LEU A 292 1.78 7.81 25.76
N SER A 293 1.23 6.71 25.26
CA SER A 293 2.01 5.68 24.56
C SER A 293 2.46 6.12 23.15
N GLY A 294 2.03 7.28 22.65
CA GLY A 294 2.40 7.84 21.35
C GLY A 294 1.41 7.59 20.19
N VAL A 295 0.25 6.98 20.46
CA VAL A 295 -0.83 6.78 19.46
C VAL A 295 -1.64 8.06 19.33
N ARG A 296 -1.82 8.55 18.10
CA ARG A 296 -2.61 9.76 17.81
C ARG A 296 -3.90 9.39 17.12
N VAL A 297 -5.02 9.80 17.69
CA VAL A 297 -6.33 9.69 17.03
C VAL A 297 -6.85 11.09 16.79
N ARG A 298 -7.11 11.43 15.53
CA ARG A 298 -7.68 12.71 15.13
C ARG A 298 -9.11 12.48 14.67
N VAL A 299 -10.06 13.16 15.29
CA VAL A 299 -11.47 13.09 14.90
C VAL A 299 -11.88 14.43 14.31
N THR A 300 -12.48 14.42 13.13
CA THR A 300 -13.02 15.59 12.46
C THR A 300 -14.43 15.31 11.94
N GLY A 301 -15.22 16.36 11.74
CA GLY A 301 -16.64 16.24 11.45
C GLY A 301 -17.45 15.89 12.70
N ALA A 302 -18.76 16.14 12.64
CA ALA A 302 -19.68 15.73 13.69
C ALA A 302 -20.25 14.36 13.32
N PRO A 303 -20.25 13.37 14.23
CA PRO A 303 -21.05 12.18 14.01
C PRO A 303 -22.52 12.61 13.91
N PRO A 304 -23.32 12.02 13.01
CA PRO A 304 -24.70 12.41 12.83
C PRO A 304 -25.48 12.27 14.14
N ALA A 305 -26.36 13.24 14.42
CA ALA A 305 -27.17 13.30 15.65
C ALA A 305 -27.91 11.97 15.86
N ALA A 306 -28.18 11.55 17.09
CA ALA A 306 -28.99 10.35 17.32
C ALA A 306 -30.34 10.48 16.58
N PRO A 307 -30.90 9.39 16.00
CA PRO A 307 -32.23 9.48 15.41
C PRO A 307 -33.21 10.00 16.46
N ASN A 308 -33.86 11.13 16.19
CA ASN A 308 -34.95 11.64 17.05
C ASN A 308 -36.11 10.65 16.92
N GLY A 309 -36.34 9.86 17.96
CA GLY A 309 -37.35 8.82 17.99
C GLY A 309 -38.77 9.36 18.14
N GLU A 310 -39.28 10.10 17.16
CA GLU A 310 -40.71 10.45 17.10
C GLU A 310 -41.54 9.36 16.40
N ASN A 311 -40.92 8.51 15.57
CA ASN A 311 -41.60 7.41 14.86
C ASN A 311 -40.86 6.06 15.00
N GLY A 312 -40.88 5.45 16.18
CA GLY A 312 -40.90 3.98 16.41
C GLY A 312 -39.81 3.04 15.82
N ALA A 313 -38.93 3.45 14.92
CA ALA A 313 -37.93 2.59 14.29
C ALA A 313 -36.57 2.76 14.98
N ALA A 314 -36.40 2.09 16.13
CA ALA A 314 -35.16 2.08 16.91
C ALA A 314 -34.05 1.22 16.26
N GLY A 315 -33.68 1.53 15.01
CA GLY A 315 -32.57 0.91 14.30
C GLY A 315 -31.24 1.61 14.59
N GLY A 316 -30.14 0.85 14.56
CA GLY A 316 -28.78 1.38 14.59
C GLY A 316 -28.36 2.03 13.28
N ARG A 317 -27.34 2.89 13.35
CA ARG A 317 -26.79 3.59 12.18
C ARG A 317 -25.82 2.70 11.40
N LEU A 318 -25.84 2.82 10.07
CA LEU A 318 -24.90 2.15 9.18
C LEU A 318 -23.77 3.11 8.78
N TYR A 319 -22.55 2.77 9.19
CA TYR A 319 -21.34 3.52 8.83
C TYR A 319 -20.58 2.77 7.73
N ALA A 320 -20.37 3.44 6.60
CA ALA A 320 -19.55 2.91 5.50
C ALA A 320 -18.22 3.66 5.42
N CYS A 321 -17.10 2.93 5.45
CA CYS A 321 -15.77 3.54 5.45
C CYS A 321 -14.86 2.91 4.39
N ASN A 322 -13.84 3.66 3.96
CA ASN A 322 -12.72 3.06 3.24
C ASN A 322 -11.93 2.12 4.16
N HIS A 323 -11.09 1.27 3.59
CA HIS A 323 -10.40 0.21 4.33
C HIS A 323 -8.87 0.43 4.32
N ARG A 324 -8.30 0.87 5.44
CA ARG A 324 -6.84 1.06 5.58
C ARG A 324 -6.18 -0.05 6.37
N THR A 325 -6.77 -0.45 7.50
CA THR A 325 -6.22 -1.48 8.39
C THR A 325 -7.33 -2.29 9.04
N LEU A 326 -7.00 -3.38 9.72
CA LEU A 326 -7.99 -4.09 10.55
C LEU A 326 -8.50 -3.27 11.76
N LEU A 327 -7.94 -2.09 12.03
CA LEU A 327 -8.33 -1.21 13.12
C LEU A 327 -9.39 -0.16 12.72
N ASP A 328 -9.81 -0.11 11.46
CA ASP A 328 -10.78 0.88 10.95
C ASP A 328 -12.02 1.01 11.83
N ALA A 329 -12.68 -0.11 12.13
CA ALA A 329 -13.88 -0.10 12.96
C ALA A 329 -13.60 0.22 14.45
N ILE A 330 -12.41 -0.10 14.95
CA ILE A 330 -11.99 0.25 16.32
C ILE A 330 -11.75 1.75 16.42
N ALA A 331 -11.18 2.36 15.38
CA ALA A 331 -11.01 3.81 15.31
C ALA A 331 -12.36 4.53 15.29
N ILE A 332 -13.33 4.04 14.51
CA ILE A 332 -14.71 4.57 14.48
C ILE A 332 -15.39 4.43 15.85
N SER A 333 -15.33 3.24 16.46
CA SER A 333 -15.84 2.98 17.82
C SER A 333 -15.25 3.95 18.85
N SER A 334 -13.93 4.16 18.79
CA SER A 334 -13.22 5.08 19.67
C SER A 334 -13.63 6.54 19.45
N ALA A 335 -13.82 6.95 18.20
CA ALA A 335 -14.26 8.29 17.83
C ALA A 335 -15.72 8.57 18.24
N LEU A 336 -16.59 7.56 18.20
CA LEU A 336 -17.98 7.66 18.66
C LEU A 336 -18.12 7.55 20.20
N GLY A 337 -17.13 7.01 20.90
CA GLY A 337 -17.19 6.77 22.34
C GLY A 337 -18.14 5.64 22.78
N LYS A 338 -18.69 4.86 21.84
CA LYS A 338 -19.66 3.78 22.08
C LYS A 338 -19.32 2.55 21.24
N PRO A 339 -19.77 1.34 21.63
CA PRO A 339 -19.45 0.13 20.87
C PRO A 339 -20.22 0.13 19.55
N VAL A 340 -19.60 -0.44 18.52
CA VAL A 340 -20.22 -0.69 17.22
C VAL A 340 -19.99 -2.16 16.83
N PHE A 341 -20.89 -2.72 16.04
CA PHE A 341 -20.66 -4.01 15.39
C PHE A 341 -19.83 -3.78 14.12
N ALA A 342 -18.77 -4.56 13.92
CA ALA A 342 -17.97 -4.47 12.70
C ALA A 342 -18.12 -5.74 11.85
N VAL A 343 -18.32 -5.56 10.55
CA VAL A 343 -18.44 -6.67 9.60
C VAL A 343 -17.20 -6.80 8.72
N THR A 344 -16.71 -8.02 8.53
CA THR A 344 -15.47 -8.26 7.78
C THR A 344 -15.43 -9.64 7.13
N TYR A 345 -14.83 -9.70 5.94
CA TYR A 345 -14.76 -10.91 5.10
C TYR A 345 -13.62 -11.87 5.45
N SER A 346 -12.65 -11.45 6.25
CA SER A 346 -11.44 -12.24 6.52
C SER A 346 -10.82 -11.85 7.85
N LEU A 347 -11.22 -12.56 8.90
CA LEU A 347 -10.61 -12.45 10.22
C LEU A 347 -9.85 -13.72 10.58
N SER A 348 -8.71 -13.53 11.22
CA SER A 348 -8.06 -14.61 11.94
C SER A 348 -8.71 -14.79 13.32
N PRO A 349 -8.66 -16.00 13.91
CA PRO A 349 -9.11 -16.21 15.29
C PRO A 349 -8.40 -15.30 16.30
N LEU A 350 -7.11 -15.00 16.09
CA LEU A 350 -6.35 -14.11 16.96
C LEU A 350 -6.86 -12.66 16.90
N SER A 351 -7.18 -12.15 15.71
CA SER A 351 -7.75 -10.81 15.54
C SER A 351 -9.12 -10.69 16.19
N GLU A 352 -9.90 -11.78 16.19
CA GLU A 352 -11.20 -11.85 16.84
C GLU A 352 -11.07 -11.87 18.37
N LEU A 353 -10.13 -12.65 18.90
CA LEU A 353 -9.81 -12.70 20.34
C LEU A 353 -9.33 -11.35 20.89
N LEU A 354 -8.52 -10.62 20.12
CA LEU A 354 -7.94 -9.34 20.53
C LEU A 354 -8.87 -8.14 20.28
N SER A 355 -10.02 -8.33 19.65
CA SER A 355 -10.90 -7.23 19.28
C SER A 355 -11.68 -6.68 20.48
N PRO A 356 -11.62 -5.37 20.78
CA PRO A 356 -12.42 -4.76 21.83
C PRO A 356 -13.89 -4.52 21.43
N ILE A 357 -14.23 -4.78 20.17
CA ILE A 357 -15.59 -4.63 19.62
C ILE A 357 -16.11 -5.96 19.05
N PRO A 358 -17.44 -6.19 19.07
CA PRO A 358 -18.03 -7.37 18.46
C PRO A 358 -17.76 -7.41 16.94
N LEU A 359 -17.15 -8.49 16.46
CA LEU A 359 -16.88 -8.72 15.05
C LEU A 359 -17.82 -9.77 14.49
N LEU A 360 -18.34 -9.53 13.28
CA LEU A 360 -19.10 -10.52 12.53
C LEU A 360 -18.37 -10.88 11.23
N ARG A 361 -18.18 -12.17 11.02
CA ARG A 361 -17.63 -12.71 9.78
C ARG A 361 -18.69 -12.79 8.69
N LEU A 362 -18.39 -12.17 7.55
CA LEU A 362 -19.18 -12.27 6.33
C LEU A 362 -18.85 -13.58 5.58
N THR A 363 -19.88 -14.19 5.01
CA THR A 363 -19.87 -15.51 4.36
C THR A 363 -19.57 -15.45 2.87
N ARG A 364 -19.52 -14.25 2.27
CA ARG A 364 -19.41 -14.02 0.81
C ARG A 364 -20.64 -14.52 0.04
N GLY A 365 -21.75 -14.79 0.72
CA GLY A 365 -23.07 -15.01 0.15
C GLY A 365 -23.94 -13.79 0.40
N ARG A 366 -24.42 -13.15 -0.67
CA ARG A 366 -25.13 -11.86 -0.59
C ARG A 366 -26.34 -11.91 0.35
N ASP A 367 -27.18 -12.94 0.24
CA ASP A 367 -28.44 -13.02 1.00
C ASP A 367 -28.21 -13.37 2.48
N GLU A 368 -27.23 -14.22 2.78
CA GLU A 368 -26.82 -14.52 4.15
C GLU A 368 -26.18 -13.29 4.81
N ASP A 369 -25.28 -12.61 4.10
CA ASP A 369 -24.62 -11.40 4.59
C ASP A 369 -25.64 -10.28 4.81
N ARG A 370 -26.62 -10.12 3.91
CA ARG A 370 -27.77 -9.22 4.08
C ARG A 370 -28.52 -9.51 5.39
N ARG A 371 -28.96 -10.76 5.58
CA ARG A 371 -29.72 -11.17 6.78
C ARG A 371 -28.94 -10.89 8.07
N ARG A 372 -27.66 -11.23 8.10
CA ARG A 372 -26.81 -11.00 9.29
C ARG A 372 -26.61 -9.51 9.57
N MET A 373 -26.34 -8.71 8.54
CA MET A 373 -26.14 -7.26 8.72
C MET A 373 -27.43 -6.58 9.16
N SER A 374 -28.59 -6.92 8.60
CA SER A 374 -29.89 -6.40 9.04
C SER A 374 -30.18 -6.75 10.51
N SER A 375 -29.88 -7.97 10.94
CA SER A 375 -30.04 -8.38 12.35
C SER A 375 -29.15 -7.59 13.30
N LEU A 376 -27.94 -7.22 12.89
CA LEU A 376 -27.05 -6.37 13.69
C LEU A 376 -27.54 -4.92 13.73
N LEU A 377 -27.98 -4.38 12.60
CA LEU A 377 -28.55 -3.02 12.53
C LEU A 377 -29.78 -2.87 13.43
N ALA A 378 -30.62 -3.90 13.54
CA ALA A 378 -31.74 -3.89 14.48
C ALA A 378 -31.31 -3.81 15.96
N ARG A 379 -30.05 -4.12 16.29
CA ARG A 379 -29.51 -4.16 17.67
C ARG A 379 -28.58 -2.99 17.99
N GLY A 380 -28.04 -2.30 16.99
CA GLY A 380 -27.11 -1.19 17.18
C GLY A 380 -26.32 -0.85 15.93
N ASP A 381 -25.38 0.08 16.08
CA ASP A 381 -24.64 0.64 14.96
C ASP A 381 -23.71 -0.40 14.31
N VAL A 382 -23.67 -0.40 12.98
CA VAL A 382 -22.86 -1.31 12.18
C VAL A 382 -21.85 -0.53 11.36
N VAL A 383 -20.58 -0.95 11.40
CA VAL A 383 -19.50 -0.45 10.57
C VAL A 383 -19.16 -1.49 9.50
N VAL A 384 -19.12 -1.06 8.24
CA VAL A 384 -18.74 -1.88 7.09
C VAL A 384 -17.64 -1.21 6.28
N CYS A 385 -16.71 -2.01 5.78
CA CYS A 385 -15.66 -1.61 4.85
C CYS A 385 -15.97 -2.19 3.44
N PRO A 386 -16.80 -1.52 2.63
CA PRO A 386 -17.30 -2.07 1.36
C PRO A 386 -16.25 -2.32 0.27
N GLU A 387 -15.01 -1.86 0.43
CA GLU A 387 -13.86 -2.26 -0.42
C GLU A 387 -13.54 -3.76 -0.28
N GLY A 388 -13.83 -4.35 0.90
CA GLY A 388 -13.60 -5.77 1.19
C GLY A 388 -12.13 -6.19 1.32
N THR A 389 -11.18 -5.29 1.10
CA THR A 389 -9.75 -5.48 1.33
C THR A 389 -9.10 -4.13 1.63
N THR A 390 -8.03 -4.11 2.41
CA THR A 390 -7.29 -2.89 2.69
C THR A 390 -6.65 -2.31 1.42
N CYS A 391 -6.60 -0.99 1.28
CA CYS A 391 -5.85 -0.28 0.25
C CYS A 391 -4.99 0.78 0.94
N ARG A 392 -3.73 0.95 0.53
CA ARG A 392 -2.79 1.90 1.18
C ARG A 392 -2.44 3.09 0.32
N GLU A 393 -2.40 2.88 -0.99
CA GLU A 393 -2.12 3.95 -1.93
C GLU A 393 -3.33 4.92 -1.98
N PRO A 394 -3.19 6.14 -2.54
CA PRO A 394 -4.25 7.14 -2.58
C PRO A 394 -5.32 6.83 -3.63
N TYR A 395 -5.83 5.60 -3.59
CA TYR A 395 -6.87 5.07 -4.46
C TYR A 395 -7.95 4.40 -3.61
N LEU A 396 -9.21 4.51 -4.05
CA LEU A 396 -10.32 3.76 -3.48
C LEU A 396 -10.77 2.66 -4.44
N LEU A 397 -10.89 1.44 -3.92
CA LEU A 397 -11.45 0.34 -4.68
C LEU A 397 -12.95 0.48 -4.85
N ARG A 398 -13.49 -0.22 -5.84
CA ARG A 398 -14.93 -0.27 -6.09
C ARG A 398 -15.65 -0.79 -4.86
N LEU A 399 -16.65 -0.05 -4.40
CA LEU A 399 -17.46 -0.44 -3.24
C LEU A 399 -18.50 -1.50 -3.64
N SER A 400 -18.65 -2.52 -2.82
CA SER A 400 -19.77 -3.47 -2.93
C SER A 400 -21.08 -2.79 -2.50
N PRO A 401 -22.19 -2.91 -3.25
CA PRO A 401 -23.40 -2.13 -3.00
C PRO A 401 -24.29 -2.66 -1.87
N LEU A 402 -23.99 -3.84 -1.29
CA LEU A 402 -24.86 -4.49 -0.30
C LEU A 402 -25.25 -3.58 0.88
N PHE A 403 -24.33 -2.73 1.34
CA PHE A 403 -24.60 -1.84 2.48
C PHE A 403 -25.66 -0.78 2.16
N ALA A 404 -25.76 -0.35 0.90
CA ALA A 404 -26.72 0.66 0.46
C ALA A 404 -28.17 0.15 0.42
N GLU A 405 -28.41 -1.13 0.71
CA GLU A 405 -29.75 -1.73 0.68
C GLU A 405 -30.30 -2.05 2.09
N LEU A 406 -29.60 -1.63 3.14
CA LEU A 406 -29.82 -2.08 4.52
C LEU A 406 -30.40 -1.01 5.46
N ALA A 407 -30.29 0.26 5.10
CA ALA A 407 -30.73 1.40 5.89
C ALA A 407 -31.17 2.54 4.97
N ASP A 408 -32.04 3.43 5.44
CA ASP A 408 -32.56 4.58 4.67
C ASP A 408 -31.47 5.63 4.38
N GLU A 409 -30.45 5.67 5.23
CA GLU A 409 -29.26 6.52 5.06
C GLU A 409 -28.00 5.76 5.46
N VAL A 410 -26.90 6.08 4.79
CA VAL A 410 -25.55 5.59 5.12
C VAL A 410 -24.73 6.77 5.60
N SER A 411 -24.03 6.62 6.72
CA SER A 411 -23.09 7.63 7.23
C SER A 411 -21.66 7.32 6.73
N PRO A 412 -21.12 8.04 5.74
CA PRO A 412 -19.78 7.79 5.25
C PRO A 412 -18.73 8.25 6.27
N VAL A 413 -17.67 7.47 6.44
CA VAL A 413 -16.55 7.81 7.31
C VAL A 413 -15.23 7.65 6.57
N ALA A 414 -14.54 8.76 6.37
CA ALA A 414 -13.22 8.78 5.74
C ALA A 414 -12.14 8.50 6.79
N LEU A 415 -11.33 7.47 6.53
CA LEU A 415 -10.27 6.98 7.39
C LEU A 415 -8.90 7.16 6.72
N ASP A 416 -7.97 7.79 7.42
CA ASP A 416 -6.58 7.88 6.99
C ASP A 416 -5.65 7.35 8.08
N GLU A 417 -4.65 6.58 7.66
CA GLU A 417 -3.72 5.89 8.54
C GLU A 417 -2.30 6.29 8.17
N ARG A 418 -1.52 6.66 9.19
CA ARG A 418 -0.12 7.08 9.01
C ARG A 418 0.81 6.24 9.87
N SER A 419 1.48 5.31 9.21
CA SER A 419 2.60 4.53 9.73
C SER A 419 3.92 5.01 9.14
N THR A 420 4.98 4.92 9.93
CA THR A 420 6.31 5.44 9.59
C THR A 420 7.36 4.34 9.46
N MET A 421 7.11 3.17 10.06
CA MET A 421 8.07 2.07 10.09
C MET A 421 7.45 0.75 9.60
N PHE A 422 6.28 0.37 10.11
CA PHE A 422 5.64 -0.90 9.79
C PHE A 422 4.21 -0.72 9.26
N TYR A 423 3.93 -1.34 8.12
CA TYR A 423 2.59 -1.69 7.68
C TYR A 423 2.31 -3.15 8.03
N GLY A 424 1.05 -3.54 8.23
CA GLY A 424 0.72 -4.96 8.19
C GLY A 424 0.63 -5.49 6.76
N THR A 425 0.09 -6.69 6.55
CA THR A 425 -0.02 -7.29 5.20
C THR A 425 -1.41 -7.83 4.94
N SER A 426 -1.79 -7.82 3.67
CA SER A 426 -3.14 -8.12 3.20
C SER A 426 -3.19 -9.37 2.30
N THR A 427 -2.05 -9.96 1.95
CA THR A 427 -1.97 -11.14 1.06
C THR A 427 -1.48 -12.41 1.76
N SER A 428 -0.79 -12.30 2.90
CA SER A 428 -0.32 -13.47 3.68
C SER A 428 -1.29 -13.81 4.83
N PRO A 429 -1.95 -14.99 4.84
CA PRO A 429 -2.95 -15.34 5.86
C PRO A 429 -2.43 -15.32 7.30
N ALA A 430 -1.19 -15.80 7.53
CA ALA A 430 -0.57 -15.82 8.85
C ALA A 430 -0.07 -14.45 9.31
N ALA A 431 0.16 -13.51 8.38
CA ALA A 431 0.59 -12.16 8.71
C ALA A 431 -0.57 -11.15 8.84
N LYS A 432 -1.74 -11.46 8.25
CA LYS A 432 -2.97 -10.67 8.45
C LYS A 432 -3.38 -10.56 9.91
N CYS A 433 -3.17 -11.60 10.71
CA CYS A 433 -3.54 -11.57 12.12
C CYS A 433 -2.70 -10.57 12.94
N PHE A 434 -1.53 -10.20 12.43
CA PHE A 434 -0.61 -9.25 13.06
C PHE A 434 -0.73 -7.83 12.49
N ASP A 435 -1.69 -7.53 11.62
CA ASP A 435 -1.85 -6.19 11.01
C ASP A 435 -1.98 -5.09 12.09
N SER A 436 -2.86 -5.32 13.07
CA SER A 436 -3.02 -4.45 14.25
C SER A 436 -1.74 -4.34 15.08
N VAL A 437 -0.97 -5.42 15.20
CA VAL A 437 0.29 -5.44 15.94
C VAL A 437 1.33 -4.57 15.25
N PHE A 438 1.52 -4.73 13.92
CA PHE A 438 2.45 -3.91 13.15
C PHE A 438 2.08 -2.42 13.20
N PHE A 439 0.80 -2.08 13.11
CA PHE A 439 0.37 -0.70 13.29
C PHE A 439 0.81 -0.16 14.67
N LEU A 440 0.52 -0.90 15.75
CA LEU A 440 0.87 -0.52 17.11
C LEU A 440 2.37 -0.64 17.44
N MET A 441 3.17 -1.27 16.58
CA MET A 441 4.63 -1.27 16.69
C MET A 441 5.25 0.06 16.22
N ASN A 442 4.56 0.89 15.44
CA ASN A 442 5.15 2.14 14.93
C ASN A 442 5.52 3.10 16.07
N PRO A 443 6.57 3.94 15.93
CA PRO A 443 6.93 4.89 16.99
C PRO A 443 5.80 5.86 17.35
N ARG A 444 5.14 6.43 16.34
CA ARG A 444 4.04 7.40 16.48
C ARG A 444 2.93 7.12 15.46
N PRO A 445 2.13 6.07 15.66
CA PRO A 445 1.04 5.76 14.75
C PRO A 445 -0.05 6.82 14.86
N GLU A 446 -0.60 7.25 13.72
CA GLU A 446 -1.70 8.22 13.66
C GLU A 446 -2.87 7.66 12.86
N TYR A 447 -4.08 7.83 13.39
CA TYR A 447 -5.35 7.47 12.76
C TYR A 447 -6.25 8.70 12.71
N SER A 448 -6.69 9.07 11.51
CA SER A 448 -7.66 10.14 11.30
C SER A 448 -9.03 9.55 10.97
N VAL A 449 -10.05 10.00 11.68
CA VAL A 449 -11.46 9.63 11.48
C VAL A 449 -12.23 10.88 11.13
N HIS A 450 -12.79 10.92 9.92
CA HIS A 450 -13.56 12.04 9.44
C HIS A 450 -15.00 11.60 9.15
N PHE A 451 -15.94 12.04 9.99
CA PHE A 451 -17.37 11.84 9.76
C PHE A 451 -17.87 12.78 8.67
N LEU A 452 -18.56 12.23 7.66
CA LEU A 452 -19.12 12.97 6.54
C LEU A 452 -20.64 13.01 6.63
N GLU A 453 -21.25 13.87 5.81
CA GLU A 453 -22.71 13.99 5.75
C GLU A 453 -23.36 12.67 5.31
N PRO A 454 -24.48 12.26 5.94
CA PRO A 454 -25.22 11.07 5.54
C PRO A 454 -25.68 11.13 4.08
N VAL A 455 -25.64 9.97 3.42
CA VAL A 455 -26.11 9.79 2.04
C VAL A 455 -27.41 8.97 2.09
N PRO A 456 -28.54 9.50 1.57
CA PRO A 456 -29.78 8.75 1.49
C PRO A 456 -29.65 7.58 0.51
N THR A 457 -30.29 6.46 0.83
CA THR A 457 -30.26 5.25 0.01
C THR A 457 -31.45 5.13 -0.94
N ASP A 458 -32.48 5.96 -0.75
CA ASP A 458 -33.58 6.10 -1.69
C ASP A 458 -33.10 6.81 -2.97
N ASN A 459 -32.48 6.03 -3.84
CA ASN A 459 -32.00 6.47 -5.14
C ASN A 459 -32.68 5.62 -6.23
N PRO A 460 -33.40 6.24 -7.18
CA PRO A 460 -34.10 5.51 -8.24
C PRO A 460 -33.16 4.74 -9.18
N ARG A 461 -31.86 5.06 -9.18
CA ARG A 461 -30.82 4.33 -9.95
C ARG A 461 -30.27 3.09 -9.22
N GLY A 462 -30.76 2.81 -8.01
CA GLY A 462 -30.46 1.60 -7.24
C GLY A 462 -29.18 1.66 -6.39
N SER A 463 -28.92 0.57 -5.68
CA SER A 463 -27.86 0.48 -4.65
C SER A 463 -26.43 0.65 -5.19
N ILE A 464 -26.20 0.35 -6.47
CA ILE A 464 -24.91 0.55 -7.14
C ILE A 464 -24.60 2.05 -7.24
N GLU A 465 -25.58 2.88 -7.59
CA GLU A 465 -25.37 4.32 -7.70
C GLU A 465 -25.10 4.94 -6.33
N VAL A 466 -25.84 4.52 -5.30
CA VAL A 466 -25.57 4.93 -3.91
C VAL A 466 -24.14 4.55 -3.50
N ALA A 467 -23.69 3.34 -3.85
CA ALA A 467 -22.32 2.91 -3.57
C ALA A 467 -21.27 3.77 -4.29
N ASN A 468 -21.52 4.14 -5.55
CA ASN A 468 -20.65 5.05 -6.32
C ASN A 468 -20.65 6.46 -5.71
N GLN A 469 -21.80 6.96 -5.26
CA GLN A 469 -21.92 8.25 -4.59
C GLN A 469 -21.12 8.26 -3.29
N VAL A 470 -21.27 7.24 -2.45
CA VAL A 470 -20.49 7.07 -1.21
C VAL A 470 -19.00 6.96 -1.51
N GLN A 471 -18.61 6.22 -2.56
CA GLN A 471 -17.21 6.15 -3.00
C GLN A 471 -16.67 7.54 -3.39
N GLY A 472 -17.45 8.33 -4.13
CA GLY A 472 -17.10 9.69 -4.55
C GLY A 472 -16.95 10.65 -3.37
N VAL A 473 -17.86 10.59 -2.40
CA VAL A 473 -17.80 11.39 -1.16
C VAL A 473 -16.54 11.04 -0.34
N LEU A 474 -16.24 9.76 -0.17
CA LEU A 474 -15.01 9.32 0.50
C LEU A 474 -13.76 9.75 -0.28
N ALA A 475 -13.76 9.60 -1.60
CA ALA A 475 -12.66 9.99 -2.48
C ALA A 475 -12.36 11.49 -2.37
N GLY A 476 -13.40 12.33 -2.43
CA GLY A 476 -13.27 13.78 -2.31
C GLY A 476 -12.75 14.21 -0.94
N ALA A 477 -13.24 13.60 0.13
CA ALA A 477 -12.80 13.90 1.49
C ALA A 477 -11.33 13.50 1.76
N LEU A 478 -10.86 12.41 1.13
CA LEU A 478 -9.51 11.88 1.29
C LEU A 478 -8.51 12.42 0.26
N GLY A 479 -9.00 13.02 -0.83
CA GLY A 479 -8.18 13.36 -2.00
C GLY A 479 -7.68 12.14 -2.77
N PHE A 480 -8.43 11.03 -2.76
CA PHE A 480 -8.05 9.79 -3.44
C PHE A 480 -8.70 9.67 -4.81
N THR A 481 -8.10 8.86 -5.68
CA THR A 481 -8.68 8.54 -6.98
C THR A 481 -9.58 7.30 -6.86
N PRO A 482 -10.89 7.40 -7.17
CA PRO A 482 -11.76 6.23 -7.21
C PRO A 482 -11.39 5.33 -8.39
N THR A 483 -11.56 4.02 -8.22
CA THR A 483 -11.24 3.02 -9.24
C THR A 483 -12.40 2.04 -9.43
N ALA A 484 -12.47 1.42 -10.61
CA ALA A 484 -13.34 0.28 -10.87
C ALA A 484 -12.74 -1.06 -10.41
N LEU A 485 -11.52 -1.04 -9.87
CA LEU A 485 -10.80 -2.23 -9.44
C LEU A 485 -11.43 -2.82 -8.20
N THR A 486 -11.50 -4.14 -8.18
CA THR A 486 -12.11 -4.92 -7.12
C THR A 486 -11.05 -5.57 -6.24
N ARG A 487 -11.52 -6.13 -5.12
CA ARG A 487 -10.72 -7.05 -4.32
C ARG A 487 -10.11 -8.18 -5.16
N LYS A 488 -10.85 -8.77 -6.11
CA LYS A 488 -10.35 -9.88 -6.92
C LYS A 488 -9.13 -9.45 -7.74
N ASP A 489 -9.19 -8.26 -8.34
CA ASP A 489 -8.10 -7.69 -9.14
C ASP A 489 -6.84 -7.47 -8.29
N LYS A 490 -7.02 -6.99 -7.05
CA LYS A 490 -5.91 -6.83 -6.10
C LYS A 490 -5.18 -8.15 -5.83
N TYR A 491 -5.92 -9.20 -5.48
CA TYR A 491 -5.30 -10.48 -5.13
C TYR A 491 -4.69 -11.17 -6.34
N LEU A 492 -5.30 -11.02 -7.52
CA LEU A 492 -4.76 -11.57 -8.76
C LEU A 492 -3.41 -10.93 -9.07
N LEU A 493 -3.31 -9.60 -8.96
CA LEU A 493 -2.05 -8.88 -9.20
C LEU A 493 -0.98 -9.23 -8.15
N LEU A 494 -1.30 -9.12 -6.86
CA LEU A 494 -0.30 -9.24 -5.80
C LEU A 494 0.09 -10.70 -5.50
N ALA A 495 -0.89 -11.60 -5.45
CA ALA A 495 -0.71 -12.98 -4.98
C ALA A 495 -0.83 -14.02 -6.10
N GLY A 496 -1.28 -13.65 -7.30
CA GLY A 496 -1.51 -14.59 -8.40
C GLY A 496 -2.70 -15.53 -8.16
N ASN A 497 -3.61 -15.16 -7.25
CA ASN A 497 -4.81 -15.95 -6.92
C ASN A 497 -6.01 -15.04 -6.65
N GLU A 498 -7.21 -15.60 -6.56
CA GLU A 498 -8.44 -14.80 -6.35
C GLU A 498 -8.74 -14.44 -4.89
N GLY A 499 -7.80 -14.66 -3.95
CA GLY A 499 -8.01 -14.40 -2.52
C GLY A 499 -8.93 -15.41 -1.81
N VAL A 500 -9.10 -16.61 -2.39
CA VAL A 500 -9.69 -17.78 -1.75
C VAL A 500 -8.57 -18.58 -1.09
N VAL A 501 -8.62 -18.74 0.24
CA VAL A 501 -7.72 -19.66 0.94
C VAL A 501 -8.25 -21.07 0.69
N ALA A 502 -7.54 -21.87 -0.09
CA ALA A 502 -7.86 -23.28 -0.22
C ALA A 502 -7.81 -23.91 1.18
N THR A 503 -8.96 -24.34 1.71
CA THR A 503 -8.99 -25.18 2.89
C THR A 503 -8.21 -26.45 2.55
N LYS A 504 -7.16 -26.74 3.31
CA LYS A 504 -6.49 -28.04 3.22
C LYS A 504 -7.57 -29.10 3.44
N ARG A 505 -8.00 -29.78 2.38
CA ARG A 505 -8.70 -31.06 2.54
C ARG A 505 -7.73 -31.95 3.31
N SER A 506 -8.09 -32.32 4.53
CA SER A 506 -7.48 -33.45 5.21
C SER A 506 -7.54 -34.60 4.22
N LYS A 507 -6.38 -35.17 3.87
CA LYS A 507 -6.34 -36.48 3.24
C LYS A 507 -7.07 -37.40 4.22
N ALA A 508 -8.26 -37.87 3.85
CA ALA A 508 -8.83 -39.04 4.48
C ALA A 508 -7.84 -40.17 4.25
N THR A 509 -7.45 -40.80 5.36
CA THR A 509 -6.67 -42.03 5.46
C THR A 509 -7.17 -43.12 4.54
#